data_AF-A0A949I4D5-F1
#
_entry.id   AF-A0A949I4D5-F1
#
_cell.length_a   1.000
_cell.length_b   1.000
_cell.length_c   1.000
_cell.angle_alpha   90.00
_cell.angle_beta   90.00
_cell.angle_gamma   90.00
#
_symmetry.space_group_name_H-M   'P 1'
#
loop_
_entity.id
_entity.type
_entity.pdbx_description
1 polymer ?
#
loop_
_entity_poly.entity_id
_entity_poly.type
_entity_poly.pdbx_seq_one_letter_code
_entity_poly.pdbx_strand_id
1 'polypeptide(L)'
;MPMMNKGQYKNGEYTGNIADAYYGNIQVKTIISGAKITDVQFLNYPNDRQNSIRINAYAMPILKSEAIKAQSAKVDVVSGATATSGAFQESLASALAQAKN
;
A
#
# COMPACT_ATOMS: atom_id res chain seq x y z
N MET A 1 0.94 -31.01 -19.08
CA MET A 1 -0.11 -30.13 -18.54
C MET A 1 0.37 -29.53 -17.22
N PRO A 2 0.66 -28.21 -17.14
CA PRO A 2 0.78 -27.51 -15.86
C PRO A 2 -0.38 -26.53 -15.67
N MET A 3 -1.10 -26.70 -14.55
CA MET A 3 -2.18 -25.83 -14.13
C MET A 3 -1.60 -24.44 -13.78
N MET A 4 -1.68 -23.49 -14.72
CA MET A 4 -1.50 -22.07 -14.42
C MET A 4 -2.63 -21.65 -13.49
N ASN A 5 -2.38 -21.77 -12.19
CA ASN A 5 -3.16 -21.10 -11.17
C ASN A 5 -3.28 -19.65 -11.62
N LYS A 6 -4.50 -19.22 -11.99
CA LYS A 6 -4.84 -17.81 -12.17
C LYS A 6 -4.67 -17.14 -10.81
N GLY A 7 -3.43 -16.83 -10.46
CA GLY A 7 -3.13 -15.98 -9.34
C GLY A 7 -3.90 -14.70 -9.56
N GLN A 8 -4.74 -14.31 -8.61
CA GLN A 8 -5.47 -13.04 -8.67
C GLN A 8 -4.51 -11.86 -8.91
N TYR A 9 -3.22 -12.05 -8.58
CA TYR A 9 -2.14 -11.11 -8.82
C TYR A 9 -0.89 -11.84 -9.36
N LYS A 10 -0.18 -11.22 -10.31
CA LYS A 10 1.16 -11.63 -10.74
C LYS A 10 2.16 -11.39 -9.62
N ASN A 11 3.09 -12.33 -9.46
CA ASN A 11 4.22 -12.20 -8.54
C ASN A 11 5.25 -11.21 -9.09
N GLY A 12 5.70 -10.29 -8.24
CA GLY A 12 6.58 -9.18 -8.59
C GLY A 12 6.46 -8.03 -7.61
N GLU A 13 7.23 -6.99 -7.85
CA GLU A 13 7.13 -5.72 -7.13
C GLU A 13 6.33 -4.73 -7.95
N TYR A 14 5.25 -4.22 -7.37
CA TYR A 14 4.35 -3.26 -8.01
C TYR A 14 4.46 -1.93 -7.29
N THR A 15 4.86 -0.91 -8.01
CA THR A 15 4.96 0.44 -7.46
C THR A 15 3.69 1.19 -7.80
N GLY A 16 2.95 1.55 -6.76
CA GLY A 16 1.73 2.34 -6.88
C GLY A 16 2.02 3.75 -7.35
N ASN A 17 0.99 4.41 -7.88
CA ASN A 17 1.07 5.81 -8.25
C ASN A 17 1.34 6.70 -7.04
N ILE A 18 1.94 7.86 -7.29
CA ILE A 18 2.06 8.91 -6.30
C ILE A 18 0.66 9.44 -6.02
N ALA A 19 0.25 9.38 -4.76
CA ALA A 19 -1.01 9.93 -4.29
C ALA A 19 -0.71 11.20 -3.47
N ASP A 20 -1.37 12.30 -3.83
CA ASP A 20 -1.23 13.57 -3.13
C ASP A 20 -2.01 13.52 -1.81
N ALA A 21 -1.30 13.38 -0.70
CA ALA A 21 -1.89 13.60 0.61
C ALA A 21 -1.88 15.10 0.92
N TYR A 22 -2.85 15.56 1.71
CA TYR A 22 -3.00 16.97 2.10
C TYR A 22 -1.70 17.63 2.66
N TYR A 23 -0.76 16.83 3.17
CA TYR A 23 0.50 17.27 3.74
C TYR A 23 1.75 16.87 2.93
N GLY A 24 1.57 16.30 1.72
CA GLY A 24 2.63 15.93 0.77
C GLY A 24 2.39 14.61 0.06
N ASN A 25 3.26 14.26 -0.88
CA ASN A 25 3.05 13.12 -1.77
C ASN A 25 3.42 11.79 -1.11
N ILE A 26 2.57 10.78 -1.25
CA ILE A 26 2.78 9.43 -0.72
C ILE A 26 2.87 8.44 -1.88
N GLN A 27 3.82 7.52 -1.80
CA GLN A 27 3.99 6.45 -2.77
C GLN A 27 4.31 5.15 -2.06
N VAL A 28 3.62 4.08 -2.42
CA VAL A 28 3.90 2.74 -1.88
C VAL A 28 4.29 1.74 -2.96
N LYS A 29 5.07 0.76 -2.55
CA LYS A 29 5.45 -0.42 -3.31
C LYS A 29 4.87 -1.65 -2.62
N THR A 30 4.16 -2.45 -3.39
CA THR A 30 3.56 -3.70 -2.95
C THR A 30 4.37 -4.85 -3.53
N ILE A 31 4.80 -5.78 -2.69
CA ILE A 31 5.50 -6.99 -3.09
C ILE A 31 4.51 -8.14 -3.07
N ILE A 32 4.41 -8.84 -4.19
CA ILE A 32 3.48 -9.95 -4.37
C ILE A 32 4.28 -11.22 -4.67
N SER A 33 4.01 -12.27 -3.90
CA SER A 33 4.62 -13.59 -4.10
C SER A 33 3.57 -14.68 -3.91
N GLY A 34 3.59 -15.69 -4.77
CA GLY A 34 2.58 -16.76 -4.74
C GLY A 34 1.13 -16.26 -4.91
N ALA A 35 0.94 -15.21 -5.73
CA ALA A 35 -0.34 -14.53 -5.96
C ALA A 35 -0.97 -13.86 -4.73
N LYS A 36 -0.15 -13.52 -3.73
CA LYS A 36 -0.58 -12.83 -2.50
C LYS A 36 0.38 -11.68 -2.16
N ILE A 37 -0.15 -10.64 -1.53
CA ILE A 37 0.67 -9.55 -0.97
C ILE A 37 1.50 -10.14 0.16
N THR A 38 2.83 -10.06 0.04
CA THR A 38 3.77 -10.53 1.05
C THR A 38 4.39 -9.39 1.84
N ASP A 39 4.60 -8.23 1.21
CA ASP A 39 5.16 -7.06 1.86
C ASP A 39 4.63 -5.77 1.23
N VAL A 40 4.64 -4.69 1.99
CA VAL A 40 4.30 -3.35 1.50
C VAL A 40 5.30 -2.35 2.06
N GLN A 41 5.89 -1.54 1.18
CA GLN A 41 6.90 -0.54 1.52
C GLN A 41 6.43 0.85 1.13
N PHE A 42 6.68 1.83 1.99
CA PHE A 42 6.45 3.23 1.66
C PHE A 42 7.71 3.76 1.00
N LEU A 43 7.63 4.07 -0.29
CA LEU A 43 8.75 4.64 -1.05
C LEU A 43 8.88 6.14 -0.82
N ASN A 44 7.74 6.83 -0.74
CA ASN A 44 7.70 8.26 -0.52
C ASN A 44 6.61 8.58 0.51
N TYR A 45 6.92 9.48 1.43
CA TYR A 45 5.96 9.99 2.40
C TYR A 45 6.41 11.35 2.93
N PRO A 46 5.47 12.26 3.24
CA PRO A 46 5.82 13.54 3.83
C PRO A 46 6.40 13.32 5.22
N ASN A 47 7.68 13.65 5.37
CA ASN A 47 8.38 13.69 6.66
C ASN A 47 8.63 15.13 7.15
N ASP A 48 8.08 16.12 6.46
CA ASP A 48 8.38 17.54 6.68
C ASP A 48 7.89 18.03 8.06
N ARG A 49 6.75 17.51 8.53
CA ARG A 49 6.18 17.85 9.84
C ARG A 49 6.40 16.73 10.85
N GLN A 50 6.88 17.10 12.04
CA GLN A 50 7.03 16.20 13.18
C GLN A 50 5.75 15.40 13.50
N ASN A 51 4.58 16.03 13.34
CA ASN A 51 3.29 15.38 13.59
C ASN A 51 3.02 14.26 12.56
N SER A 52 3.23 14.53 11.28
CA SER A 52 3.09 13.54 10.21
C SER A 52 4.05 12.37 10.38
N ILE A 53 5.30 12.63 10.79
CA ILE A 53 6.26 11.56 11.10
C ILE A 53 5.72 10.65 12.21
N ARG A 54 5.24 11.21 13.33
CA ARG A 54 4.71 10.43 14.46
C ARG A 54 3.48 9.60 14.06
N ILE A 55 2.55 10.23 13.35
CA ILE A 55 1.33 9.58 12.86
C ILE A 55 1.69 8.46 11.88
N ASN A 56 2.55 8.73 10.91
CA ASN A 56 3.00 7.74 9.93
C ASN A 56 3.75 6.59 10.58
N ALA A 57 4.64 6.86 11.54
CA ALA A 57 5.40 5.81 12.22
C ALA A 57 4.49 4.79 12.93
N TYR A 58 3.34 5.23 13.46
CA TYR A 58 2.34 4.36 14.05
C TYR A 58 1.37 3.75 13.01
N ALA A 59 0.91 4.55 12.04
CA ALA A 59 -0.07 4.12 11.05
C ALA A 59 0.50 3.19 9.98
N MET A 60 1.74 3.40 9.53
CA MET A 60 2.41 2.58 8.50
C MET A 60 2.39 1.09 8.82
N PRO A 61 2.88 0.60 9.97
CA PRO A 61 2.85 -0.84 10.27
C PRO A 61 1.43 -1.41 10.36
N ILE A 62 0.48 -0.63 10.86
CA ILE A 62 -0.94 -1.02 10.94
C ILE A 62 -1.52 -1.17 9.54
N LEU A 63 -1.38 -0.14 8.70
CA LEU A 63 -1.85 -0.13 7.31
C LEU A 63 -1.22 -1.25 6.48
N LYS A 64 0.08 -1.51 6.66
CA LYS A 64 0.74 -2.66 6.00
C LYS A 64 0.10 -3.97 6.43
N SER A 65 -0.03 -4.19 7.74
CA SER A 65 -0.54 -5.45 8.26
C SER A 65 -2.00 -5.67 7.85
N GLU A 66 -2.80 -4.60 7.82
CA GLU A 66 -4.16 -4.64 7.30
C GLU A 66 -4.19 -4.90 5.79
N ALA A 67 -3.36 -4.25 5.00
CA ALA A 67 -3.29 -4.48 3.55
C ALA A 67 -2.92 -5.94 3.25
N ILE A 68 -1.95 -6.49 3.97
CA ILE A 68 -1.52 -7.89 3.85
C ILE A 68 -2.64 -8.83 4.31
N LYS A 69 -3.36 -8.53 5.39
CA LYS A 69 -4.51 -9.34 5.83
C LYS A 69 -5.68 -9.28 4.86
N ALA A 70 -6.05 -8.09 4.42
CA ALA A 70 -7.15 -7.84 3.51
C ALA A 70 -6.83 -8.33 2.09
N GLN A 71 -5.54 -8.51 1.76
CA GLN A 71 -5.06 -8.80 0.40
C GLN A 71 -5.63 -7.79 -0.62
N SER A 72 -5.80 -6.54 -0.18
CA SER A 72 -6.51 -5.50 -0.93
C SER A 72 -6.10 -4.12 -0.45
N ALA A 73 -6.37 -3.12 -1.30
CA ALA A 73 -6.20 -1.70 -0.98
C ALA A 73 -7.30 -1.14 -0.08
N LYS A 74 -8.31 -1.94 0.25
CA LYS A 74 -9.31 -1.59 1.26
C LYS A 74 -8.74 -1.88 2.66
N VAL A 75 -8.01 -0.91 3.20
CA VAL A 75 -7.57 -0.89 4.61
C VAL A 75 -8.39 0.10 5.40
N ASP A 76 -8.50 -0.05 6.71
CA ASP A 76 -9.22 0.92 7.52
C ASP A 76 -8.41 2.21 7.70
N VAL A 77 -9.12 3.33 7.81
CA VAL A 77 -8.50 4.63 8.01
C VAL A 77 -8.07 4.74 9.47
N VAL A 78 -6.78 4.95 9.71
CA VAL A 78 -6.24 5.11 11.06
C VAL A 78 -6.54 6.53 11.55
N SER A 79 -7.08 6.64 12.77
CA SER A 79 -7.37 7.94 13.40
C SER A 79 -6.10 8.81 13.50
N GLY A 80 -6.17 10.01 12.92
CA GLY A 80 -5.04 10.93 12.80
C GLY A 80 -4.24 10.78 11.50
N ALA A 81 -4.36 9.65 10.80
CA ALA A 81 -3.66 9.36 9.56
C ALA A 81 -4.58 9.40 8.33
N THR A 82 -5.73 10.06 8.37
CA THR A 82 -6.73 10.07 7.28
C THR A 82 -6.13 10.39 5.92
N ALA A 83 -5.26 11.39 5.85
CA ALA A 83 -4.57 11.76 4.61
C ALA A 83 -3.61 10.66 4.14
N THR A 84 -2.84 10.07 5.07
CA THR A 84 -1.90 8.97 4.79
C THR A 84 -2.64 7.72 4.35
N SER A 85 -3.72 7.35 5.05
CA SER A 85 -4.54 6.19 4.75
C SER A 85 -5.18 6.32 3.36
N GLY A 86 -5.78 7.47 3.02
CA GLY A 86 -6.36 7.68 1.69
C GLY A 86 -5.33 7.55 0.58
N ALA A 87 -4.18 8.22 0.71
CA ALA A 87 -3.11 8.15 -0.27
C ALA A 87 -2.48 6.75 -0.37
N PHE A 88 -2.35 6.04 0.76
CA PHE A 88 -1.92 4.66 0.79
C PHE A 88 -2.90 3.75 0.05
N GLN A 89 -4.20 3.89 0.28
CA GLN A 89 -5.25 3.13 -0.40
C GLN A 89 -5.20 3.36 -1.91
N GLU A 90 -5.09 4.61 -2.38
CA GLU A 90 -5.00 4.92 -3.82
C GLU A 90 -3.74 4.35 -4.48
N SER A 91 -2.59 4.52 -3.83
CA SER A 91 -1.31 4.03 -4.33
C SER A 91 -1.29 2.49 -4.34
N LEU A 92 -1.76 1.84 -3.26
CA LEU A 92 -1.87 0.38 -3.19
C LEU A 92 -2.89 -0.17 -4.20
N ALA A 93 -4.03 0.50 -4.39
CA ALA A 93 -5.05 0.09 -5.36
C ALA A 93 -4.48 0.09 -6.78
N SER A 94 -3.70 1.12 -7.11
CA SER A 94 -2.99 1.22 -8.39
C SER A 94 -1.97 0.08 -8.55
N ALA A 95 -1.17 -0.20 -7.51
CA ALA A 95 -0.20 -1.30 -7.52
C ALA A 95 -0.89 -2.67 -7.72
N LEU A 96 -2.00 -2.92 -7.02
CA LEU A 96 -2.77 -4.16 -7.15
C LEU A 96 -3.47 -4.26 -8.51
N ALA A 97 -3.93 -3.15 -9.07
CA ALA A 97 -4.49 -3.11 -10.41
C ALA A 97 -3.45 -3.47 -11.47
N GLN A 98 -2.19 -3.04 -11.32
CA GLN A 98 -1.08 -3.45 -12.19
C GLN A 98 -0.71 -4.92 -12.02
N ALA A 99 -0.86 -5.46 -10.82
CA ALA A 99 -0.60 -6.87 -10.55
C ALA A 99 -1.72 -7.78 -11.04
N LYS A 100 -2.95 -7.27 -11.17
CA LYS A 100 -4.11 -8.04 -11.61
C LYS A 100 -3.89 -8.58 -13.04
N ASN A 101 -4.02 -9.89 -13.21
CA ASN A 101 -3.81 -10.60 -14.48
C ASN A 101 -5.11 -10.90 -15.23
#